data_AF-A0A3M2EHF5-F1
#
_entry.id   AF-A0A3M2EHF5-F1
#
_cell.length_a   1.000
_cell.length_b   1.000
_cell.length_c   1.000
_cell.angle_alpha   90.00
_cell.angle_beta   90.00
_cell.angle_gamma   90.00
#
_symmetry.space_group_name_H-M   'P 1'
#
loop_
_entity.id
_entity.type
_entity.pdbx_description
1 polymer ?
#
loop_
_entity_poly.entity_id
_entity_poly.type
_entity_poly.pdbx_seq_one_letter_code
_entity_poly.pdbx_strand_id
1 'polypeptide(L)'
;PNPIPPTVCFSVPVDVYVSPTTPSGTISMPVTFTGGGLPPVSGSAPLTVQNIRTPSTTTFMTVDPATGQLVPVNAYNSGQTVYVQVQDLDQNLNPAAPETVTATVTDPYTGDSESLVLTETGPNTGIFVGSVVSTLAPATPNNGLISVAANSQLSATYVDIVDNTDSSSAAAIVDPYGLLFDSATGQPVNGATVTLINAATNQPAQVFGADGVSTFPSTITSGGTATDSAGNVYTFGPGQYRFPFVTPGTYQLVITPPAGYAFPSQVADAQLQLLPGAPFALVVGSRGEVFTVNPGPALNIDVPLDPKPVTLFVQKSVSKTRAAIGDFVPYTVTVENPDTVNPVSNVIVVDTLPLGFRYEPGSARLDGVKTADPAISADGR
;
A
#
# COMPACT_ATOMS: atom_id res chain seq x y z
N PRO A 1 -63.54 63.09 -23.94
CA PRO A 1 -62.22 62.58 -23.51
C PRO A 1 -62.39 61.18 -22.89
N ASN A 2 -62.13 60.13 -23.66
CA ASN A 2 -62.18 58.78 -23.11
C ASN A 2 -61.07 58.62 -22.06
N PRO A 3 -61.36 58.00 -20.90
CA PRO A 3 -60.35 57.74 -19.89
C PRO A 3 -59.30 56.78 -20.46
N ILE A 4 -58.03 57.09 -20.18
CA ILE A 4 -56.91 56.18 -20.46
C ILE A 4 -57.19 54.87 -19.70
N PRO A 5 -57.14 53.70 -20.35
CA PRO A 5 -57.43 52.44 -19.67
C PRO A 5 -56.39 52.19 -18.56
N PRO A 6 -56.77 51.46 -17.49
CA PRO A 6 -55.89 51.22 -16.36
C PRO A 6 -54.78 50.26 -16.79
N THR A 7 -53.54 50.77 -16.71
CA THR A 7 -52.30 49.98 -16.78
C THR A 7 -52.05 49.25 -18.10
N VAL A 8 -51.29 49.87 -19.00
CA VAL A 8 -50.66 49.16 -20.12
C VAL A 8 -49.33 48.60 -19.63
N CYS A 9 -49.26 47.29 -19.40
CA CYS A 9 -48.00 46.60 -19.14
C CYS A 9 -47.27 46.38 -20.47
N PHE A 10 -46.08 46.95 -20.60
CA PHE A 10 -45.18 46.64 -21.72
C PHE A 10 -44.12 45.65 -21.22
N SER A 11 -44.07 44.46 -21.83
CA SER A 11 -42.99 43.50 -21.60
C SER A 11 -41.86 43.81 -22.57
N VAL A 12 -40.68 44.13 -22.04
CA VAL A 12 -39.45 44.26 -22.83
C VAL A 12 -38.63 42.98 -22.60
N PRO A 13 -38.64 42.01 -23.52
CA PRO A 13 -37.76 40.85 -23.42
C PRO A 13 -36.30 41.31 -23.62
N VAL A 14 -35.40 40.81 -22.78
CA VAL A 14 -33.95 41.03 -22.90
C VAL A 14 -33.29 39.66 -22.92
N ASP A 15 -32.60 39.34 -24.01
CA ASP A 15 -31.77 38.14 -24.09
C ASP A 15 -30.40 38.46 -23.49
N VAL A 16 -30.02 37.71 -22.45
CA VAL A 16 -28.72 37.84 -21.79
C VAL A 16 -27.91 36.60 -22.07
N TYR A 17 -26.78 36.77 -22.76
CA TYR A 17 -25.80 35.71 -22.93
C TYR A 17 -24.77 35.77 -21.79
N VAL A 18 -24.64 34.70 -21.03
CA VAL A 18 -23.62 34.54 -19.99
C VAL A 18 -22.57 33.56 -20.51
N SER A 19 -21.30 33.98 -20.54
CA SER A 19 -20.19 33.12 -20.96
C SER A 19 -20.04 31.93 -20.00
N PRO A 20 -19.72 30.72 -20.47
CA PRO A 20 -19.41 29.56 -19.61
C PRO A 20 -18.29 29.84 -18.60
N THR A 21 -17.38 30.75 -18.91
CA THR A 21 -16.26 31.15 -18.04
C THR A 21 -16.63 32.20 -16.98
N THR A 22 -17.90 32.62 -16.91
CA THR A 22 -18.31 33.68 -15.97
C THR A 22 -18.24 33.16 -14.52
N PRO A 23 -17.55 33.86 -13.61
CA PRO A 23 -17.52 33.50 -12.19
C PRO A 23 -18.92 33.47 -11.57
N SER A 24 -19.11 32.67 -10.52
CA SER A 24 -20.36 32.68 -9.76
C SER A 24 -20.59 34.05 -9.10
N GLY A 25 -21.82 34.52 -9.12
CA GLY A 25 -22.14 35.86 -8.61
C GLY A 25 -23.54 36.36 -8.99
N THR A 26 -23.92 37.51 -8.44
CA THR A 26 -25.18 38.18 -8.80
C THR A 26 -24.90 39.31 -9.78
N ILE A 27 -25.51 39.24 -10.96
CA ILE A 27 -25.54 40.33 -11.94
C ILE A 27 -26.83 41.12 -11.68
N SER A 28 -26.70 42.39 -11.30
CA SER A 28 -27.85 43.29 -11.19
C SER A 28 -28.00 44.07 -12.49
N MET A 29 -29.15 43.94 -13.15
CA MET A 29 -29.46 44.67 -14.37
C MET A 29 -30.43 45.82 -14.06
N PRO A 30 -29.94 47.06 -13.89
CA PRO A 30 -30.83 48.21 -13.68
C PRO A 30 -31.50 48.61 -14.99
N VAL A 31 -32.82 48.78 -14.96
CA VAL A 31 -33.60 49.34 -16.07
C VAL A 31 -34.22 50.65 -15.60
N THR A 32 -34.05 51.70 -16.40
CA THR A 32 -34.66 53.01 -16.13
C THR A 32 -35.50 53.44 -17.33
N PHE A 33 -36.78 53.73 -17.10
CA PHE A 33 -37.69 54.27 -18.10
C PHE A 33 -37.80 55.78 -17.93
N THR A 34 -37.60 56.53 -19.01
CA THR A 34 -37.79 57.98 -19.08
C THR A 34 -38.86 58.31 -20.11
N GLY A 35 -39.91 59.03 -19.68
CA GLY A 35 -40.94 59.58 -20.56
C GLY A 35 -40.83 61.09 -20.61
N GLY A 36 -41.06 61.70 -21.77
CA GLY A 36 -40.99 63.15 -21.94
C GLY A 36 -41.92 63.88 -20.96
N GLY A 37 -41.34 64.55 -19.96
CA GLY A 37 -42.07 65.32 -18.94
C GLY A 37 -42.46 64.56 -17.67
N LEU A 38 -42.05 63.29 -17.50
CA LEU A 38 -42.30 62.51 -16.27
C LEU A 38 -40.98 62.16 -15.54
N PRO A 39 -41.02 61.98 -14.19
CA PRO A 39 -39.86 61.50 -13.44
C PRO A 39 -39.45 60.10 -13.90
N PRO A 40 -38.13 59.79 -13.98
CA PRO A 40 -37.66 58.45 -14.30
C PRO A 40 -38.15 57.44 -13.26
N VAL A 41 -38.54 56.26 -13.75
CA VAL A 41 -38.84 55.10 -12.90
C VAL A 41 -37.75 54.06 -13.13
N SER A 42 -37.10 53.64 -12.06
CA SER A 42 -36.02 52.64 -12.09
C SER A 42 -36.43 51.38 -11.34
N GLY A 43 -36.02 50.23 -11.86
CA GLY A 43 -36.10 48.94 -11.18
C GLY A 43 -34.87 48.11 -11.50
N SER A 44 -34.58 47.12 -10.68
CA SER A 44 -33.55 46.12 -10.97
C SER A 44 -34.13 44.72 -10.80
N ALA A 45 -33.70 43.82 -11.68
CA ALA A 45 -33.90 42.39 -11.50
C ALA A 45 -32.51 41.75 -11.23
N PRO A 46 -32.34 41.03 -10.11
CA PRO A 46 -31.12 40.27 -9.89
C PRO A 46 -31.15 38.98 -10.74
N LEU A 47 -30.08 38.76 -11.50
CA LEU A 47 -29.76 37.47 -12.12
C LEU A 47 -28.67 36.82 -11.28
N THR A 48 -28.95 35.65 -10.69
CA THR A 48 -27.93 34.89 -9.95
C THR A 48 -27.31 33.87 -10.90
N VAL A 49 -26.02 34.02 -11.19
CA VAL A 49 -25.23 33.03 -11.94
C VAL A 49 -24.62 32.08 -10.93
N GLN A 50 -25.17 30.87 -10.83
CA GLN A 50 -24.54 29.78 -10.10
C GLN A 50 -23.68 28.98 -11.07
N ASN A 51 -22.40 29.31 -11.13
CA ASN A 51 -21.42 28.37 -11.65
C ASN A 51 -21.06 27.46 -10.48
N ILE A 52 -21.66 26.27 -10.42
CA ILE A 52 -21.38 25.31 -9.36
C ILE A 52 -20.06 24.64 -9.75
N ARG A 53 -18.94 25.28 -9.43
CA ARG A 53 -17.64 24.61 -9.52
C ARG A 53 -17.68 23.43 -8.59
N THR A 54 -17.56 22.23 -9.14
CA THR A 54 -17.67 21.00 -8.35
C THR A 54 -16.30 20.42 -8.16
N PRO A 55 -15.85 20.18 -6.92
CA PRO A 55 -14.57 19.54 -6.67
C PRO A 55 -14.43 18.24 -7.46
N SER A 56 -13.36 18.15 -8.23
CA SER A 56 -13.02 16.93 -8.95
C SER A 56 -12.59 15.82 -7.97
N THR A 57 -12.80 14.57 -8.37
CA THR A 57 -12.22 13.41 -7.66
C THR A 57 -11.53 12.49 -8.65
N THR A 58 -10.33 12.02 -8.31
CA THR A 58 -9.55 11.06 -9.10
C THR A 58 -9.49 9.74 -8.37
N THR A 59 -9.64 8.62 -9.07
CA THR A 59 -9.58 7.27 -8.50
C THR A 59 -8.95 6.30 -9.49
N PHE A 60 -8.06 5.45 -9.00
CA PHE A 60 -7.54 4.33 -9.77
C PHE A 60 -8.60 3.22 -9.85
N MET A 61 -8.81 2.67 -11.05
CA MET A 61 -9.82 1.68 -11.36
C MET A 61 -9.20 0.44 -12.01
N THR A 62 -9.93 -0.66 -12.00
CA THR A 62 -9.59 -1.90 -12.71
C THR A 62 -10.85 -2.59 -13.16
N VAL A 63 -10.76 -3.44 -14.18
CA VAL A 63 -11.91 -4.18 -14.70
C VAL A 63 -12.12 -5.42 -13.84
N ASP A 64 -13.30 -5.54 -13.27
CA ASP A 64 -13.80 -6.76 -12.64
C ASP A 64 -13.94 -7.86 -13.71
N PRO A 65 -13.13 -8.94 -13.70
CA PRO A 65 -13.25 -10.01 -14.68
C PRO A 65 -14.58 -10.78 -14.68
N ALA A 66 -15.34 -10.77 -13.57
CA ALA A 66 -16.62 -11.47 -13.47
C ALA A 66 -17.77 -10.67 -14.09
N THR A 67 -17.74 -9.33 -13.95
CA THR A 67 -18.83 -8.45 -14.41
C THR A 67 -18.46 -7.59 -15.61
N GLY A 68 -17.16 -7.44 -15.89
CA GLY A 68 -16.62 -6.51 -16.89
C GLY A 68 -16.72 -5.04 -16.46
N GLN A 69 -17.13 -4.73 -15.23
CA GLN A 69 -17.31 -3.36 -14.75
C GLN A 69 -16.02 -2.79 -14.13
N LEU A 70 -15.89 -1.47 -14.15
CA LEU A 70 -14.78 -0.79 -13.48
C LEU A 70 -15.06 -0.67 -11.99
N VAL A 71 -14.09 -1.08 -11.17
CA VAL A 71 -14.14 -0.98 -9.71
C VAL A 71 -12.87 -0.29 -9.16
N PRO A 72 -12.96 0.45 -8.04
CA PRO A 72 -11.81 1.13 -7.43
C PRO A 72 -10.70 0.18 -6.99
N VAL A 73 -9.45 0.65 -7.08
CA VAL A 73 -8.24 -0.12 -6.78
C VAL A 73 -7.14 0.77 -6.19
N ASN A 74 -6.31 0.20 -5.31
CA ASN A 74 -5.14 0.85 -4.72
C ASN A 74 -3.81 0.13 -5.06
N ALA A 75 -3.82 -0.90 -5.91
CA ALA A 75 -2.61 -1.58 -6.34
C ALA A 75 -2.77 -2.33 -7.68
N TYR A 76 -1.70 -2.37 -8.47
CA TYR A 76 -1.63 -3.00 -9.77
C TYR A 76 -0.48 -3.99 -9.83
N ASN A 77 -0.56 -4.99 -10.71
CA ASN A 77 0.61 -5.77 -11.09
C ASN A 77 1.28 -5.13 -12.31
N SER A 78 2.60 -5.28 -12.43
CA SER A 78 3.31 -4.94 -13.66
C SER A 78 2.71 -5.69 -14.86
N GLY A 79 2.55 -5.00 -15.99
CA GLY A 79 1.96 -5.54 -17.21
C GLY A 79 0.44 -5.41 -17.26
N GLN A 80 -0.21 -4.97 -16.18
CA GLN A 80 -1.64 -4.71 -16.18
C GLN A 80 -2.00 -3.35 -16.77
N THR A 81 -3.21 -3.27 -17.31
CA THR A 81 -3.84 -2.00 -17.69
C THR A 81 -4.30 -1.26 -16.43
N VAL A 82 -3.77 -0.06 -16.24
CA VAL A 82 -4.11 0.89 -15.18
C VAL A 82 -5.23 1.78 -15.70
N TYR A 83 -6.41 1.72 -15.08
CA TYR A 83 -7.52 2.63 -15.41
C TYR A 83 -7.55 3.80 -14.43
N VAL A 84 -7.86 4.99 -14.93
CA VAL A 84 -8.06 6.20 -14.12
C VAL A 84 -9.47 6.70 -14.38
N GLN A 85 -10.21 6.95 -13.30
CA GLN A 85 -11.50 7.63 -13.33
C GLN A 85 -11.36 9.02 -12.71
N VAL A 86 -11.90 10.02 -13.39
CA VAL A 86 -12.12 11.36 -12.86
C VAL A 86 -13.63 11.61 -12.85
N GLN A 87 -14.16 12.02 -11.70
CA GLN A 87 -15.50 12.57 -11.63
C GLN A 87 -15.40 14.08 -11.47
N ASP A 88 -15.97 14.80 -12.42
CA ASP A 88 -16.04 16.25 -12.43
C ASP A 88 -17.31 16.69 -13.16
N LEU A 89 -18.25 17.30 -12.44
CA LEU A 89 -19.58 17.58 -12.97
C LEU A 89 -19.62 18.86 -13.80
N ASP A 90 -18.67 19.77 -13.62
CA ASP A 90 -18.65 21.04 -14.35
C ASP A 90 -17.91 20.94 -15.70
N GLN A 91 -17.15 19.86 -15.93
CA GLN A 91 -16.58 19.50 -17.22
C GLN A 91 -17.56 18.76 -18.15
N ASN A 92 -18.75 18.39 -17.65
CA ASN A 92 -19.84 17.81 -18.44
C ASN A 92 -20.70 18.91 -19.06
N LEU A 93 -20.27 19.42 -20.21
CA LEU A 93 -20.79 20.67 -20.82
C LEU A 93 -21.89 20.44 -21.86
N ASN A 94 -21.85 19.32 -22.59
CA ASN A 94 -22.73 18.94 -23.67
C ASN A 94 -23.48 17.65 -23.34
N PRO A 95 -24.75 17.76 -22.91
CA PRO A 95 -25.52 16.60 -22.48
C PRO A 95 -25.86 15.59 -23.60
N ALA A 96 -25.53 15.91 -24.85
CA ALA A 96 -25.83 15.07 -26.01
C ALA A 96 -24.63 14.25 -26.52
N ALA A 97 -23.41 14.46 -26.01
CA ALA A 97 -22.23 13.74 -26.47
C ALA A 97 -21.22 13.55 -25.33
N PRO A 98 -20.54 12.39 -25.24
CA PRO A 98 -19.45 12.20 -24.29
C PRO A 98 -18.31 13.17 -24.57
N GLU A 99 -17.82 13.87 -23.55
CA GLU A 99 -16.63 14.72 -23.66
C GLU A 99 -15.36 14.06 -23.13
N THR A 100 -14.26 14.81 -23.17
CA THR A 100 -12.95 14.34 -22.76
C THR A 100 -12.26 15.33 -21.83
N VAL A 101 -11.54 14.79 -20.86
CA VAL A 101 -10.61 15.52 -20.00
C VAL A 101 -9.24 14.85 -20.03
N THR A 102 -8.20 15.52 -19.52
CA THR A 102 -6.83 14.96 -19.49
C THR A 102 -6.35 14.81 -18.06
N ALA A 103 -5.80 13.64 -17.72
CA ALA A 103 -5.11 13.39 -16.46
C ALA A 103 -3.68 12.92 -16.73
N THR A 104 -2.78 13.04 -15.75
CA THR A 104 -1.40 12.56 -15.85
C THR A 104 -1.18 11.41 -14.87
N VAL A 105 -0.62 10.30 -15.36
CA VAL A 105 -0.18 9.17 -14.54
C VAL A 105 1.34 9.18 -14.49
N THR A 106 1.92 9.09 -13.30
CA THR A 106 3.36 9.17 -13.07
C THR A 106 3.80 8.04 -12.15
N ASP A 107 4.94 7.42 -12.44
CA ASP A 107 5.69 6.61 -11.49
C ASP A 107 6.97 7.39 -11.10
N PRO A 108 7.00 8.01 -9.90
CA PRO A 108 8.16 8.79 -9.47
C PRO A 108 9.44 7.96 -9.28
N TYR A 109 9.32 6.64 -9.09
CA TYR A 109 10.47 5.76 -8.88
C TYR A 109 11.21 5.48 -10.18
N THR A 110 10.47 5.14 -11.25
CA THR A 110 11.06 4.97 -12.58
C THR A 110 11.32 6.31 -13.28
N GLY A 111 10.63 7.37 -12.84
CA GLY A 111 10.65 8.69 -13.44
C GLY A 111 9.76 8.81 -14.67
N ASP A 112 8.90 7.81 -14.92
CA ASP A 112 8.04 7.80 -16.10
C ASP A 112 6.74 8.57 -15.89
N SER A 113 6.20 9.15 -16.96
CA SER A 113 4.99 9.95 -16.90
C SER A 113 4.21 9.92 -18.22
N GLU A 114 2.93 9.59 -18.12
CA GLU A 114 2.00 9.42 -19.23
C GLU A 114 0.80 10.36 -19.11
N SER A 115 0.52 11.11 -20.18
CA SER A 115 -0.68 11.93 -20.29
C SER A 115 -1.82 11.11 -20.90
N LEU A 116 -2.96 11.09 -20.21
CA LEU A 116 -4.07 10.21 -20.51
C LEU A 116 -5.33 11.02 -20.82
N VAL A 117 -5.89 10.79 -22.00
CA VAL A 117 -7.21 11.33 -22.38
C VAL A 117 -8.28 10.42 -21.79
N LEU A 118 -9.06 10.96 -20.86
CA LEU A 118 -10.21 10.31 -20.25
C LEU A 118 -11.46 10.72 -21.02
N THR A 119 -12.31 9.75 -21.34
CA THR A 119 -13.60 9.99 -22.05
C THR A 119 -14.75 9.75 -21.10
N GLU A 120 -15.79 10.58 -21.19
CA GLU A 120 -17.00 10.43 -20.41
C GLU A 120 -17.62 9.04 -20.66
N THR A 121 -18.08 8.39 -19.59
CA THR A 121 -18.62 7.01 -19.60
C THR A 121 -19.94 6.87 -20.37
N GLY A 122 -20.56 7.99 -20.73
CA GLY A 122 -21.75 8.13 -21.56
C GLY A 122 -22.19 9.60 -21.53
N PRO A 123 -23.04 10.06 -22.46
CA PRO A 123 -23.45 11.47 -22.48
C PRO A 123 -24.02 11.90 -21.13
N ASN A 124 -23.53 13.01 -20.60
CA ASN A 124 -24.07 13.67 -19.42
C ASN A 124 -23.89 12.90 -18.09
N THR A 125 -22.82 12.14 -17.93
CA THR A 125 -22.52 11.41 -16.68
C THR A 125 -21.61 12.20 -15.73
N GLY A 126 -20.73 13.08 -16.23
CA GLY A 126 -19.67 13.74 -15.47
C GLY A 126 -18.62 12.79 -14.90
N ILE A 127 -18.53 11.57 -15.44
CA ILE A 127 -17.58 10.54 -15.03
C ILE A 127 -16.74 10.17 -16.26
N PHE A 128 -15.45 10.48 -16.20
CA PHE A 128 -14.48 10.30 -17.28
C PHE A 128 -13.52 9.16 -16.95
N VAL A 129 -13.24 8.29 -17.93
CA VAL A 129 -12.35 7.15 -17.77
C VAL A 129 -11.36 7.07 -18.92
N GLY A 130 -10.11 6.73 -18.60
CA GLY A 130 -9.09 6.33 -19.56
C GLY A 130 -8.18 5.27 -18.97
N SER A 131 -7.26 4.74 -19.78
CA SER A 131 -6.34 3.69 -19.34
C SER A 131 -4.95 3.75 -19.96
N VAL A 132 -3.93 3.36 -19.20
CA VAL A 132 -2.55 3.18 -19.66
C VAL A 132 -2.05 1.78 -19.30
N VAL A 133 -1.26 1.15 -20.16
CA VAL A 133 -0.71 -0.19 -19.87
C VAL A 133 0.63 -0.04 -19.17
N SER A 134 0.81 -0.76 -18.05
CA SER A 134 2.09 -0.75 -17.33
C SER A 134 3.13 -1.69 -17.96
N THR A 135 4.42 -1.35 -17.85
CA THR A 135 5.53 -2.12 -18.44
C THR A 135 6.78 -2.10 -17.56
N LEU A 136 7.66 -3.10 -17.72
CA LEU A 136 9.00 -3.12 -17.11
C LEU A 136 10.09 -2.56 -18.02
N ALA A 137 9.71 -2.07 -19.21
CA ALA A 137 10.66 -1.42 -20.12
C ALA A 137 11.23 -0.13 -19.50
N PRO A 138 12.40 0.36 -19.95
CA PRO A 138 12.95 1.64 -19.49
C PRO A 138 11.96 2.80 -19.71
N ALA A 139 11.86 3.69 -18.72
CA ALA A 139 10.97 4.85 -18.73
C ALA A 139 11.15 5.70 -19.98
N THR A 140 10.06 5.97 -20.69
CA THR A 140 10.03 6.86 -21.85
C THR A 140 8.73 7.66 -21.82
N PRO A 141 8.75 8.90 -21.31
CA PRO A 141 7.54 9.66 -21.08
C PRO A 141 6.69 9.90 -22.33
N ASN A 142 5.37 9.84 -22.16
CA ASN A 142 4.32 10.05 -23.15
C ASN A 142 4.39 9.10 -24.35
N ASN A 143 4.80 7.86 -24.13
CA ASN A 143 4.83 6.83 -25.18
C ASN A 143 3.55 5.96 -25.22
N GLY A 144 2.60 6.19 -24.30
CA GLY A 144 1.37 5.41 -24.15
C GLY A 144 1.49 4.17 -23.27
N LEU A 145 2.64 3.95 -22.63
CA LEU A 145 2.92 2.88 -21.68
C LEU A 145 3.53 3.49 -20.42
N ILE A 146 3.14 3.03 -19.23
CA ILE A 146 3.74 3.51 -17.98
C ILE A 146 4.79 2.51 -17.48
N SER A 147 6.07 2.90 -17.50
CA SER A 147 7.14 2.11 -16.93
C SER A 147 7.06 2.09 -15.41
N VAL A 148 7.04 0.90 -14.84
CA VAL A 148 6.85 0.68 -13.41
C VAL A 148 7.93 -0.22 -12.82
N ALA A 149 8.09 -0.17 -11.49
CA ALA A 149 9.00 -1.05 -10.76
C ALA A 149 8.26 -1.73 -9.59
N ALA A 150 8.83 -2.82 -9.09
CA ALA A 150 8.25 -3.51 -7.95
C ALA A 150 8.23 -2.60 -6.70
N ASN A 151 7.06 -2.49 -6.05
CA ASN A 151 6.75 -1.58 -4.94
C ASN A 151 6.85 -0.08 -5.25
N SER A 152 6.91 0.31 -6.53
CA SER A 152 6.75 1.72 -6.85
C SER A 152 5.30 2.15 -6.62
N GLN A 153 5.10 3.45 -6.41
CA GLN A 153 3.77 4.03 -6.25
C GLN A 153 3.44 4.84 -7.52
N LEU A 154 2.40 4.42 -8.23
CA LEU A 154 1.76 5.22 -9.26
C LEU A 154 0.98 6.36 -8.63
N SER A 155 1.05 7.52 -9.26
CA SER A 155 0.27 8.71 -8.94
C SER A 155 -0.52 9.12 -10.17
N ALA A 156 -1.84 9.26 -10.04
CA ALA A 156 -2.68 9.91 -11.05
C ALA A 156 -3.05 11.30 -10.54
N THR A 157 -2.86 12.32 -11.37
CA THR A 157 -3.18 13.71 -11.06
C THR A 157 -4.07 14.28 -12.14
N TYR A 158 -5.17 14.89 -11.73
CA TYR A 158 -6.07 15.68 -12.56
C TYR A 158 -6.04 17.13 -12.12
N VAL A 159 -6.10 18.05 -13.08
CA VAL A 159 -6.21 19.49 -12.86
C VAL A 159 -7.28 20.00 -13.82
N ASP A 160 -8.29 20.68 -13.30
CA ASP A 160 -9.34 21.27 -14.12
C ASP A 160 -8.76 22.36 -15.04
N ILE A 161 -9.14 22.30 -16.32
CA ILE A 161 -8.70 23.22 -17.37
C ILE A 161 -9.28 24.63 -17.21
N VAL A 162 -10.42 24.76 -16.53
CA VAL A 162 -11.15 26.00 -16.26
C VAL A 162 -10.81 26.56 -14.87
N ASP A 163 -10.44 25.70 -13.92
CA ASP A 163 -9.98 26.06 -12.57
C ASP A 163 -8.76 25.25 -12.12
N ASN A 164 -7.56 25.77 -12.34
CA ASN A 164 -6.33 25.07 -11.94
C ASN A 164 -6.14 24.90 -10.42
N THR A 165 -7.02 25.49 -9.59
CA THR A 165 -7.03 25.23 -8.14
C THR A 165 -7.88 24.02 -7.78
N ASP A 166 -8.77 23.59 -8.68
CA ASP A 166 -9.40 22.28 -8.62
C ASP A 166 -8.46 21.24 -9.20
N SER A 167 -7.85 20.48 -8.30
CA SER A 167 -6.99 19.37 -8.65
C SER A 167 -7.26 18.22 -7.69
N SER A 168 -7.22 17.02 -8.23
CA SER A 168 -7.39 15.80 -7.45
C SER A 168 -6.33 14.78 -7.84
N SER A 169 -5.96 13.92 -6.90
CA SER A 169 -4.97 12.87 -7.15
C SER A 169 -5.33 11.57 -6.46
N ALA A 170 -4.83 10.48 -7.03
CA ALA A 170 -4.92 9.14 -6.49
C ALA A 170 -3.54 8.48 -6.51
N ALA A 171 -3.34 7.52 -5.60
CA ALA A 171 -2.13 6.73 -5.51
C ALA A 171 -2.45 5.22 -5.56
N ALA A 172 -1.62 4.44 -6.25
CA ALA A 172 -1.70 2.98 -6.26
C ALA A 172 -0.30 2.35 -6.26
N ILE A 173 -0.13 1.21 -5.62
CA ILE A 173 1.17 0.50 -5.54
C ILE A 173 1.32 -0.48 -6.71
N VAL A 174 2.53 -0.67 -7.24
CA VAL A 174 2.82 -1.66 -8.28
C VAL A 174 3.48 -2.91 -7.70
N ASP A 175 3.03 -4.08 -8.17
CA ASP A 175 3.48 -5.42 -7.76
C ASP A 175 3.46 -5.64 -6.25
N PRO A 176 2.31 -5.44 -5.56
CA PRO A 176 2.25 -5.72 -4.13
C PRO A 176 2.50 -7.22 -3.88
N TYR A 177 3.42 -7.51 -2.98
CA TYR A 177 3.58 -8.80 -2.33
C TYR A 177 3.17 -8.64 -0.86
N GLY A 178 2.75 -9.74 -0.24
CA GLY A 178 2.67 -9.76 1.21
C GLY A 178 4.05 -10.00 1.82
N LEU A 179 4.27 -9.46 3.01
CA LEU A 179 5.49 -9.64 3.78
C LEU A 179 5.23 -10.50 5.03
N LEU A 180 6.01 -11.55 5.24
CA LEU A 180 6.15 -12.16 6.56
C LEU A 180 7.27 -11.46 7.32
N PHE A 181 6.96 -10.99 8.52
CA PHE A 181 7.90 -10.22 9.33
C PHE A 181 7.85 -10.59 10.81
N ASP A 182 8.96 -10.35 11.51
CA ASP A 182 9.11 -10.57 12.93
C ASP A 182 8.36 -9.48 13.69
N SER A 183 7.35 -9.88 14.47
CA SER A 183 6.50 -9.00 15.26
C SER A 183 7.22 -8.25 16.40
N ALA A 184 8.45 -8.62 16.74
CA ALA A 184 9.27 -7.93 17.73
C ALA A 184 10.22 -6.90 17.10
N THR A 185 10.65 -7.11 15.86
CA THR A 185 11.74 -6.32 15.24
C THR A 185 11.36 -5.64 13.92
N GLY A 186 10.27 -6.04 13.28
CA GLY A 186 9.86 -5.59 11.95
C GLY A 186 10.68 -6.20 10.81
N GLN A 187 11.65 -7.06 11.11
CA GLN A 187 12.53 -7.64 10.10
C GLN A 187 11.83 -8.71 9.26
N PRO A 188 12.13 -8.81 7.96
CA PRO A 188 11.56 -9.85 7.10
C PRO A 188 11.94 -11.27 7.55
N VAL A 189 10.99 -12.20 7.49
CA VAL A 189 11.16 -13.61 7.88
C VAL A 189 11.07 -14.54 6.67
N ASN A 190 12.22 -15.09 6.28
CA ASN A 190 12.34 -16.09 5.22
C ASN A 190 11.97 -17.50 5.71
N GLY A 191 11.58 -18.36 4.78
CA GLY A 191 11.43 -19.79 5.04
C GLY A 191 10.06 -20.20 5.61
N ALA A 192 9.12 -19.27 5.75
CA ALA A 192 7.75 -19.62 6.08
C ALA A 192 7.08 -20.28 4.88
N THR A 193 6.35 -21.38 5.10
CA THR A 193 5.48 -21.93 4.06
C THR A 193 4.16 -21.20 4.09
N VAL A 194 3.79 -20.60 2.96
CA VAL A 194 2.55 -19.87 2.75
C VAL A 194 1.68 -20.67 1.80
N THR A 195 0.54 -21.16 2.28
CA THR A 195 -0.45 -21.85 1.46
C THR A 195 -1.71 -21.02 1.34
N LEU A 196 -2.15 -20.75 0.12
CA LEU A 196 -3.45 -20.12 -0.14
C LEU A 196 -4.52 -21.21 -0.26
N ILE A 197 -5.51 -21.17 0.64
CA ILE A 197 -6.66 -22.08 0.65
C ILE A 197 -7.89 -21.34 0.16
N ASN A 198 -8.68 -21.96 -0.72
CA ASN A 198 -10.01 -21.48 -1.04
C ASN A 198 -10.95 -21.82 0.13
N ALA A 199 -11.45 -20.81 0.83
CA ALA A 199 -12.23 -20.99 2.06
C ALA A 199 -13.63 -21.58 1.81
N ALA A 200 -14.15 -21.51 0.58
CA ALA A 200 -15.43 -22.14 0.25
C ALA A 200 -15.31 -23.66 0.09
N THR A 201 -14.15 -24.15 -0.36
CA THR A 201 -13.92 -25.58 -0.62
C THR A 201 -13.01 -26.26 0.41
N ASN A 202 -12.29 -25.47 1.23
CA ASN A 202 -11.21 -25.93 2.11
C ASN A 202 -10.12 -26.74 1.38
N GLN A 203 -9.89 -26.43 0.11
CA GLN A 203 -8.84 -27.02 -0.71
C GLN A 203 -7.80 -25.97 -1.11
N PRO A 204 -6.57 -26.38 -1.49
CA PRO A 204 -5.61 -25.44 -2.06
C PRO A 204 -6.22 -24.65 -3.21
N ALA A 205 -5.99 -23.33 -3.20
CA ALA A 205 -6.52 -22.43 -4.21
C ALA A 205 -5.96 -22.79 -5.60
N GLN A 206 -6.74 -22.53 -6.65
CA GLN A 206 -6.19 -22.49 -7.99
C GLN A 206 -5.55 -21.13 -8.20
N VAL A 207 -4.22 -21.11 -8.33
CA VAL A 207 -3.43 -19.89 -8.57
C VAL A 207 -2.88 -19.95 -9.99
N PHE A 208 -2.80 -18.79 -10.62
CA PHE A 208 -2.23 -18.63 -11.94
C PHE A 208 -1.03 -17.69 -11.90
N GLY A 209 -0.12 -17.87 -12.87
CA GLY A 209 1.02 -16.99 -13.08
C GLY A 209 0.58 -15.60 -13.53
N ALA A 210 1.55 -14.71 -13.76
CA ALA A 210 1.29 -13.34 -14.20
C ALA A 210 0.57 -13.28 -15.57
N ASP A 211 0.63 -14.34 -16.37
CA ASP A 211 -0.08 -14.50 -17.64
C ASP A 211 -1.57 -14.83 -17.48
N GLY A 212 -2.04 -15.10 -16.25
CA GLY A 212 -3.42 -15.48 -15.95
C GLY A 212 -3.85 -16.85 -16.48
N VAL A 213 -2.94 -17.64 -17.05
CA VAL A 213 -3.24 -18.91 -17.72
C VAL A 213 -2.40 -20.05 -17.16
N SER A 214 -1.11 -19.83 -16.95
CA SER A 214 -0.21 -20.84 -16.43
C SER A 214 -0.53 -21.15 -14.98
N THR A 215 -0.61 -22.43 -14.61
CA THR A 215 -0.84 -22.81 -13.22
C THR A 215 0.37 -22.43 -12.36
N PHE A 216 0.11 -21.78 -11.23
CA PHE A 216 1.09 -21.37 -10.25
C PHE A 216 0.87 -22.14 -8.95
N PRO A 217 1.92 -22.48 -8.18
CA PRO A 217 1.76 -23.21 -6.94
C PRO A 217 0.96 -22.40 -5.90
N SER A 218 -0.04 -23.04 -5.30
CA SER A 218 -0.81 -22.47 -4.19
C SER A 218 -0.08 -22.53 -2.85
N THR A 219 1.10 -23.16 -2.83
CA THR A 219 2.01 -23.19 -1.68
C THR A 219 3.38 -22.71 -2.11
N ILE A 220 3.90 -21.69 -1.43
CA ILE A 220 5.20 -21.08 -1.70
C ILE A 220 5.98 -20.87 -0.41
N THR A 221 7.27 -20.55 -0.54
CA THR A 221 8.14 -20.23 0.59
C THR A 221 8.50 -18.76 0.59
N SER A 222 8.34 -18.07 1.73
CA SER A 222 8.70 -16.66 1.86
C SER A 222 10.19 -16.42 1.65
N GLY A 223 10.54 -15.38 0.88
CA GLY A 223 11.91 -15.10 0.45
C GLY A 223 12.57 -16.20 -0.38
N GLY A 224 11.76 -17.13 -0.93
CA GLY A 224 12.22 -18.20 -1.80
C GLY A 224 11.95 -17.90 -3.28
N THR A 225 11.78 -18.97 -4.06
CA THR A 225 11.37 -18.90 -5.46
C THR A 225 10.17 -19.82 -5.71
N ALA A 226 9.38 -19.51 -6.74
CA ALA A 226 8.30 -20.36 -7.24
C ALA A 226 8.34 -20.38 -8.76
N THR A 227 7.93 -21.48 -9.38
CA THR A 227 7.92 -21.63 -10.85
C THR A 227 6.51 -22.00 -11.30
N ASP A 228 5.99 -21.32 -12.32
CA ASP A 228 4.71 -21.68 -12.94
C ASP A 228 4.85 -22.81 -13.96
N SER A 229 3.73 -23.30 -14.49
CA SER A 229 3.72 -24.37 -15.49
C SER A 229 4.29 -23.97 -16.86
N ALA A 230 4.45 -22.67 -17.14
CA ALA A 230 5.14 -22.18 -18.33
C ALA A 230 6.67 -22.11 -18.14
N GLY A 231 7.15 -22.36 -16.92
CA GLY A 231 8.58 -22.34 -16.57
C GLY A 231 9.09 -20.96 -16.15
N ASN A 232 8.21 -19.97 -15.95
CA ASN A 232 8.63 -18.66 -15.44
C ASN A 232 8.96 -18.79 -13.95
N VAL A 233 10.14 -18.29 -13.57
CA VAL A 233 10.63 -18.31 -12.19
C VAL A 233 10.37 -16.96 -11.53
N TYR A 234 9.65 -17.00 -10.41
CA TYR A 234 9.32 -15.86 -9.57
C TYR A 234 10.25 -15.90 -8.36
N THR A 235 11.05 -14.86 -8.18
CA THR A 235 11.98 -14.73 -7.05
C THR A 235 11.43 -13.72 -6.06
N PHE A 236 11.31 -14.12 -4.79
CA PHE A 236 10.79 -13.28 -3.73
C PHE A 236 11.94 -12.64 -2.95
N GLY A 237 11.83 -11.34 -2.65
CA GLY A 237 12.75 -10.67 -1.74
C GLY A 237 12.57 -11.16 -0.29
N PRO A 238 13.44 -10.74 0.65
CA PRO A 238 13.39 -11.22 2.02
C PRO A 238 12.00 -11.07 2.66
N GLY A 239 11.45 -12.14 3.20
CA GLY A 239 10.14 -12.22 3.86
C GLY A 239 8.95 -12.20 2.90
N GLN A 240 9.17 -11.92 1.61
CA GLN A 240 8.08 -11.68 0.67
C GLN A 240 7.44 -12.97 0.19
N TYR A 241 6.16 -12.90 -0.15
CA TYR A 241 5.41 -13.97 -0.81
C TYR A 241 4.38 -13.37 -1.79
N ARG A 242 4.04 -14.10 -2.85
CA ARG A 242 3.09 -13.63 -3.87
C ARG A 242 2.30 -14.76 -4.51
N PHE A 243 1.00 -14.57 -4.62
CA PHE A 243 0.11 -15.34 -5.48
C PHE A 243 -0.34 -14.43 -6.63
N PRO A 244 0.25 -14.54 -7.84
CA PRO A 244 0.10 -13.52 -8.88
C PRO A 244 -1.35 -13.29 -9.32
N PHE A 245 -2.11 -14.37 -9.49
CA PHE A 245 -3.51 -14.28 -9.85
C PHE A 245 -4.32 -15.41 -9.22
N VAL A 246 -5.45 -15.04 -8.64
CA VAL A 246 -6.53 -15.95 -8.23
C VAL A 246 -7.85 -15.37 -8.67
N THR A 247 -8.81 -16.25 -8.92
CA THR A 247 -10.19 -15.83 -9.19
C THR A 247 -10.78 -15.09 -7.99
N PRO A 248 -11.73 -14.17 -8.18
CA PRO A 248 -12.47 -13.59 -7.06
C PRO A 248 -13.15 -14.66 -6.19
N GLY A 249 -13.13 -14.48 -4.87
CA GLY A 249 -13.65 -15.45 -3.92
C GLY A 249 -13.14 -15.23 -2.50
N THR A 250 -13.46 -16.16 -1.59
CA THR A 250 -12.99 -16.15 -0.21
C THR A 250 -11.80 -17.08 -0.03
N TYR A 251 -10.73 -16.59 0.59
CA TYR A 251 -9.47 -17.29 0.74
C TYR A 251 -8.94 -17.19 2.18
N GLN A 252 -8.01 -18.08 2.52
CA GLN A 252 -7.31 -18.08 3.79
C GLN A 252 -5.82 -18.33 3.54
N LEU A 253 -4.96 -17.54 4.20
CA LEU A 253 -3.54 -17.84 4.28
C LEU A 253 -3.29 -18.83 5.41
N VAL A 254 -2.86 -20.04 5.06
CA VAL A 254 -2.37 -21.04 6.00
C VAL A 254 -0.86 -20.92 6.05
N ILE A 255 -0.36 -20.45 7.18
CA ILE A 255 1.06 -20.20 7.39
C ILE A 255 1.65 -21.30 8.26
N THR A 256 2.65 -22.00 7.74
CA THR A 256 3.57 -22.78 8.58
C THR A 256 4.81 -21.94 8.82
N PRO A 257 4.96 -21.33 10.01
CA PRO A 257 6.10 -20.47 10.29
C PRO A 257 7.40 -21.30 10.29
N PRO A 258 8.54 -20.68 9.96
CA PRO A 258 9.82 -21.34 10.11
C PRO A 258 10.11 -21.60 11.59
N ALA A 259 11.16 -22.38 11.83
CA ALA A 259 11.76 -22.55 13.13
C ALA A 259 11.83 -21.23 13.92
N GLY A 260 11.39 -21.26 15.18
CA GLY A 260 11.51 -20.09 16.07
C GLY A 260 10.45 -19.05 15.93
N TYR A 261 9.46 -19.30 15.08
CA TYR A 261 8.31 -18.45 15.00
C TYR A 261 7.03 -19.20 15.33
N ALA A 262 6.04 -18.44 15.76
CA ALA A 262 4.67 -18.85 15.96
C ALA A 262 3.74 -17.98 15.12
N PHE A 263 2.65 -18.60 14.68
CA PHE A 263 1.56 -17.96 13.95
C PHE A 263 0.24 -18.58 14.44
N PRO A 264 -0.86 -17.81 14.57
CA PRO A 264 -0.95 -16.38 14.33
C PRO A 264 -0.35 -15.53 15.45
N SER A 265 0.19 -14.35 15.09
CA SER A 265 0.67 -13.38 16.07
C SER A 265 -0.44 -12.87 16.98
N GLN A 266 -0.12 -12.55 18.23
CA GLN A 266 -1.03 -11.88 19.18
C GLN A 266 -0.67 -10.41 19.46
N VAL A 267 0.38 -9.87 18.83
CA VAL A 267 0.82 -8.48 19.02
C VAL A 267 -0.17 -7.53 18.36
N ALA A 268 -0.59 -6.47 19.06
CA ALA A 268 -1.60 -5.54 18.55
C ALA A 268 -1.08 -4.72 17.35
N ASP A 269 -1.96 -4.42 16.38
CA ASP A 269 -1.59 -3.69 15.16
C ASP A 269 -0.93 -2.34 15.47
N ALA A 270 -1.45 -1.61 16.46
CA ALA A 270 -0.87 -0.34 16.89
C ALA A 270 0.60 -0.45 17.35
N GLN A 271 1.02 -1.61 17.88
CA GLN A 271 2.40 -1.86 18.26
C GLN A 271 3.25 -2.26 17.05
N LEU A 272 2.70 -3.10 16.16
CA LEU A 272 3.37 -3.50 14.93
C LEU A 272 3.66 -2.30 14.02
N GLN A 273 2.76 -1.31 13.97
CA GLN A 273 2.97 -0.07 13.22
C GLN A 273 4.03 0.87 13.81
N LEU A 274 4.58 0.57 15.00
CA LEU A 274 5.72 1.31 15.58
C LEU A 274 7.08 0.71 15.22
N LEU A 275 7.10 -0.48 14.59
CA LEU A 275 8.36 -1.16 14.27
C LEU A 275 9.02 -0.54 13.03
N PRO A 276 10.36 -0.65 12.91
CA PRO A 276 11.05 -0.34 11.67
C PRO A 276 10.47 -1.17 10.50
N GLY A 277 10.22 -0.52 9.35
CA GLY A 277 9.60 -1.17 8.19
C GLY A 277 8.10 -0.92 8.05
N ALA A 278 7.46 -0.34 9.08
CA ALA A 278 6.09 0.18 8.98
C ALA A 278 5.97 1.34 7.95
N PRO A 279 4.78 1.59 7.37
CA PRO A 279 3.52 0.93 7.69
C PRO A 279 3.39 -0.46 7.05
N PHE A 280 2.96 -1.44 7.85
CA PHE A 280 2.63 -2.78 7.37
C PHE A 280 1.17 -2.83 6.91
N ALA A 281 0.89 -3.58 5.85
CA ALA A 281 -0.45 -3.86 5.34
C ALA A 281 -1.19 -4.87 6.22
N LEU A 282 -1.53 -4.45 7.45
CA LEU A 282 -2.27 -5.25 8.42
C LEU A 282 -3.77 -5.16 8.14
N VAL A 283 -4.34 -6.24 7.60
CA VAL A 283 -5.73 -6.33 7.17
C VAL A 283 -6.33 -7.69 7.58
N VAL A 284 -7.63 -7.90 7.32
CA VAL A 284 -8.25 -9.22 7.48
C VAL A 284 -7.48 -10.22 6.61
N GLY A 285 -6.95 -11.28 7.22
CA GLY A 285 -6.09 -12.27 6.57
C GLY A 285 -4.66 -12.26 7.12
N SER A 286 -4.19 -11.15 7.71
CA SER A 286 -2.85 -11.02 8.30
C SER A 286 -2.57 -12.02 9.42
N ARG A 287 -3.60 -12.54 10.10
CA ARG A 287 -3.48 -13.54 11.18
C ARG A 287 -4.21 -14.83 10.83
N GLY A 288 -4.35 -15.11 9.53
CA GLY A 288 -4.93 -16.34 9.02
C GLY A 288 -6.45 -16.34 9.05
N GLU A 289 -7.07 -15.17 9.20
CA GLU A 289 -8.51 -15.01 8.98
C GLU A 289 -8.87 -15.29 7.52
N VAL A 290 -10.13 -15.66 7.30
CA VAL A 290 -10.69 -15.72 5.95
C VAL A 290 -10.88 -14.29 5.44
N PHE A 291 -10.33 -14.01 4.26
CA PHE A 291 -10.45 -12.72 3.59
C PHE A 291 -11.10 -12.90 2.22
N THR A 292 -11.60 -11.80 1.68
CA THR A 292 -12.22 -11.79 0.35
C THR A 292 -11.24 -11.21 -0.65
N VAL A 293 -10.95 -11.96 -1.69
CA VAL A 293 -10.35 -11.44 -2.91
C VAL A 293 -11.48 -10.98 -3.80
N ASN A 294 -11.65 -9.67 -3.87
CA ASN A 294 -12.58 -9.07 -4.81
C ASN A 294 -11.96 -9.06 -6.20
N PRO A 295 -12.80 -8.97 -7.25
CA PRO A 295 -12.30 -8.57 -8.55
C PRO A 295 -11.58 -7.23 -8.43
N GLY A 296 -10.33 -7.18 -8.87
CA GLY A 296 -9.56 -5.94 -8.93
C GLY A 296 -8.12 -6.05 -8.45
N PRO A 297 -7.62 -5.13 -7.59
CA PRO A 297 -6.20 -5.06 -7.20
C PRO A 297 -5.63 -6.39 -6.74
N ALA A 298 -4.32 -6.51 -6.89
CA ALA A 298 -3.58 -7.43 -6.05
C ALA A 298 -3.69 -6.97 -4.58
N LEU A 299 -4.16 -7.88 -3.72
CA LEU A 299 -4.33 -7.64 -2.30
C LEU A 299 -2.98 -7.74 -1.59
N ASN A 300 -2.57 -6.69 -0.88
CA ASN A 300 -1.40 -6.72 -0.01
C ASN A 300 -1.82 -7.13 1.41
N ILE A 301 -1.22 -8.21 1.92
CA ILE A 301 -1.43 -8.69 3.29
C ILE A 301 -0.07 -8.97 3.92
N ASP A 302 0.32 -8.15 4.89
CA ASP A 302 1.50 -8.42 5.70
C ASP A 302 1.12 -9.30 6.89
N VAL A 303 1.98 -10.27 7.19
CA VAL A 303 1.75 -11.34 8.15
C VAL A 303 2.80 -11.27 9.27
N PRO A 304 2.43 -10.82 10.48
CA PRO A 304 3.33 -10.86 11.63
C PRO A 304 3.54 -12.28 12.14
N LEU A 305 4.79 -12.61 12.47
CA LEU A 305 5.20 -13.84 13.12
C LEU A 305 5.78 -13.55 14.51
N ASP A 306 5.35 -14.32 15.51
CA ASP A 306 5.81 -14.15 16.90
C ASP A 306 7.09 -14.97 17.12
N PRO A 307 8.23 -14.35 17.45
CA PRO A 307 9.43 -15.10 17.79
C PRO A 307 9.18 -15.89 19.08
N LYS A 308 9.51 -17.19 19.05
CA LYS A 308 9.43 -18.07 20.21
C LYS A 308 10.57 -17.73 21.17
N PRO A 309 10.29 -17.57 22.47
CA PRO A 309 11.34 -17.33 23.44
C PRO A 309 12.27 -18.54 23.53
N VAL A 310 13.58 -18.31 23.41
CA VAL A 310 14.60 -19.33 23.65
C VAL A 310 15.11 -19.20 25.08
N THR A 311 15.18 -20.32 25.81
CA THR A 311 15.75 -20.37 27.16
C THR A 311 17.11 -21.06 27.09
N LEU A 312 18.18 -20.40 27.55
CA LEU A 312 19.50 -21.00 27.67
C LEU A 312 19.67 -21.68 29.03
N PHE A 313 20.32 -22.84 29.04
CA PHE A 313 20.78 -23.51 30.26
C PHE A 313 22.26 -23.20 30.51
N VAL A 314 22.61 -22.87 31.75
CA VAL A 314 24.00 -22.60 32.14
C VAL A 314 24.37 -23.49 33.31
N GLN A 315 25.45 -24.25 33.15
CA GLN A 315 26.03 -25.08 34.19
C GLN A 315 27.48 -24.67 34.44
N LYS A 316 27.82 -24.35 35.69
CA LYS A 316 29.19 -24.11 36.12
C LYS A 316 29.65 -25.26 37.01
N SER A 317 30.78 -25.86 36.68
CA SER A 317 31.40 -26.93 37.45
C SER A 317 32.85 -26.59 37.78
N VAL A 318 33.38 -27.25 38.81
CA VAL A 318 34.75 -27.09 39.28
C VAL A 318 35.38 -28.46 39.45
N SER A 319 36.63 -28.61 39.02
CA SER A 319 37.36 -29.88 39.12
C SER A 319 37.97 -30.13 40.52
N LYS A 320 38.06 -29.08 41.33
CA LYS A 320 38.60 -29.13 42.71
C LYS A 320 37.60 -28.52 43.69
N THR A 321 37.13 -29.32 44.64
CA THR A 321 36.23 -28.86 45.72
C THR A 321 36.98 -28.34 46.95
N ARG A 322 38.31 -28.47 46.96
CA ARG A 322 39.23 -27.92 47.97
C ARG A 322 40.48 -27.41 47.26
N ALA A 323 40.99 -26.27 47.70
CA ALA A 323 42.19 -25.63 47.15
C ALA A 323 42.94 -24.89 48.27
N ALA A 324 44.26 -24.84 48.18
CA ALA A 324 45.11 -24.00 49.01
C ALA A 324 45.35 -22.63 48.35
N ILE A 325 45.88 -21.68 49.12
CA ILE A 325 46.28 -20.37 48.58
C ILE A 325 47.36 -20.59 47.51
N GLY A 326 47.14 -20.04 46.32
CA GLY A 326 48.04 -20.17 45.17
C GLY A 326 47.70 -21.34 44.23
N ASP A 327 46.73 -22.20 44.57
CA ASP A 327 46.30 -23.27 43.67
C ASP A 327 45.54 -22.73 42.46
N PHE A 328 45.79 -23.32 41.29
CA PHE A 328 44.91 -23.18 40.14
C PHE A 328 43.64 -24.03 40.34
N VAL A 329 42.49 -23.37 40.20
CA VAL A 329 41.15 -23.97 40.29
C VAL A 329 40.47 -23.87 38.93
N PRO A 330 40.47 -24.95 38.13
CA PRO A 330 39.82 -24.97 36.83
C PRO A 330 38.29 -25.00 36.99
N TYR A 331 37.63 -24.02 36.38
CA TYR A 331 36.18 -24.00 36.21
C TYR A 331 35.82 -24.33 34.75
N THR A 332 34.68 -25.00 34.59
CA THR A 332 34.06 -25.23 33.29
C THR A 332 32.65 -24.63 33.34
N VAL A 333 32.38 -23.71 32.42
CA VAL A 333 31.04 -23.15 32.21
C VAL A 333 30.51 -23.72 30.89
N THR A 334 29.41 -24.45 30.96
CA THR A 334 28.70 -24.98 29.81
C THR A 334 27.44 -24.15 29.63
N VAL A 335 27.30 -23.54 28.46
CA VAL A 335 26.07 -22.86 28.03
C VAL A 335 25.45 -23.73 26.96
N GLU A 336 24.21 -24.15 27.19
CA GLU A 336 23.46 -25.01 26.29
C GLU A 336 22.24 -24.25 25.80
N ASN A 337 22.08 -24.21 24.48
CA ASN A 337 20.81 -23.90 23.87
C ASN A 337 20.08 -25.23 23.62
N PRO A 338 19.03 -25.56 24.38
CA PRO A 338 18.28 -26.80 24.19
C PRO A 338 17.45 -26.76 22.90
N ASP A 339 17.23 -25.57 22.34
CA ASP A 339 16.51 -25.39 21.10
C ASP A 339 17.42 -25.75 19.92
N THR A 340 17.18 -26.92 19.34
CA THR A 340 17.94 -27.42 18.18
C THR A 340 17.60 -26.71 16.88
N VAL A 341 16.64 -25.79 16.89
CA VAL A 341 16.09 -25.16 15.69
C VAL A 341 16.38 -23.66 15.65
N ASN A 342 16.48 -23.00 16.81
CA ASN A 342 16.68 -21.55 16.91
C ASN A 342 18.06 -21.21 17.46
N PRO A 343 19.01 -20.78 16.60
CA PRO A 343 20.31 -20.36 17.08
C PRO A 343 20.20 -19.06 17.88
N VAL A 344 20.80 -19.03 19.06
CA VAL A 344 20.96 -17.80 19.84
C VAL A 344 22.30 -17.17 19.47
N SER A 345 22.27 -15.91 19.04
CA SER A 345 23.47 -15.13 18.74
C SER A 345 23.77 -14.13 19.86
N ASN A 346 24.99 -13.59 19.88
CA ASN A 346 25.44 -12.58 20.85
C ASN A 346 25.31 -13.01 22.32
N VAL A 347 25.56 -14.30 22.61
CA VAL A 347 25.57 -14.80 23.99
C VAL A 347 26.77 -14.21 24.73
N ILE A 348 26.49 -13.55 25.86
CA ILE A 348 27.51 -13.01 26.77
C ILE A 348 27.47 -13.82 28.06
N VAL A 349 28.60 -14.42 28.44
CA VAL A 349 28.78 -15.10 29.72
C VAL A 349 29.48 -14.16 30.68
N VAL A 350 28.85 -13.88 31.81
CA VAL A 350 29.42 -13.08 32.90
C VAL A 350 29.58 -13.97 34.12
N ASP A 351 30.79 -13.99 34.67
CA ASP A 351 31.13 -14.71 35.89
C ASP A 351 31.74 -13.72 36.88
N THR A 352 31.28 -13.73 38.12
CA THR A 352 31.83 -12.90 39.19
C THR A 352 32.63 -13.81 40.11
N LEU A 353 33.95 -13.76 40.00
CA LEU A 353 34.83 -14.57 40.84
C LEU A 353 34.64 -14.20 42.31
N PRO A 354 34.67 -15.12 43.29
CA PRO A 354 34.59 -14.77 44.71
C PRO A 354 35.80 -13.96 45.19
N LEU A 355 35.70 -13.33 46.36
CA LEU A 355 36.85 -12.68 47.01
C LEU A 355 37.98 -13.69 47.25
N GLY A 356 39.22 -13.26 46.98
CA GLY A 356 40.41 -14.10 47.08
C GLY A 356 40.71 -14.94 45.83
N PHE A 357 39.83 -14.96 44.83
CA PHE A 357 40.09 -15.52 43.52
C PHE A 357 40.55 -14.42 42.55
N ARG A 358 41.45 -14.78 41.64
CA ARG A 358 41.86 -13.94 40.52
C ARG A 358 41.88 -14.80 39.27
N TYR A 359 41.42 -14.24 38.15
CA TYR A 359 41.54 -14.92 36.87
C TYR A 359 43.02 -15.08 36.48
N GLU A 360 43.39 -16.25 35.97
CA GLU A 360 44.74 -16.52 35.48
C GLU A 360 44.85 -16.17 33.98
N PRO A 361 45.67 -15.19 33.60
CA PRO A 361 45.84 -14.80 32.19
C PRO A 361 46.30 -15.96 31.30
N GLY A 362 45.72 -16.04 30.10
CA GLY A 362 46.00 -17.07 29.11
C GLY A 362 45.40 -18.44 29.41
N SER A 363 44.56 -18.56 30.46
CA SER A 363 43.94 -19.81 30.88
C SER A 363 42.63 -20.13 30.15
N ALA A 364 41.97 -19.16 29.49
CA ALA A 364 40.70 -19.36 28.79
C ALA A 364 40.81 -20.42 27.68
N ARG A 365 39.83 -21.33 27.67
CA ARG A 365 39.63 -22.32 26.61
C ARG A 365 38.16 -22.30 26.20
N LEU A 366 37.90 -22.35 24.89
CA LEU A 366 36.58 -22.61 24.31
C LEU A 366 36.64 -23.96 23.60
N ASP A 367 35.81 -24.90 24.01
CA ASP A 367 35.80 -26.28 23.50
C ASP A 367 37.19 -26.94 23.51
N GLY A 368 37.97 -26.65 24.57
CA GLY A 368 39.34 -27.16 24.75
C GLY A 368 40.43 -26.39 24.00
N VAL A 369 40.07 -25.47 23.09
CA VAL A 369 41.02 -24.66 22.30
C VAL A 369 41.32 -23.35 23.02
N LYS A 370 42.59 -22.93 23.03
CA LYS A 370 43.00 -21.62 23.60
C LYS A 370 42.31 -20.47 22.87
N THR A 371 41.68 -19.59 23.64
CA THR A 371 40.99 -18.39 23.16
C THR A 371 41.57 -17.14 23.86
N ALA A 372 41.12 -15.96 23.46
CA ALA A 372 41.44 -14.72 24.13
C ALA A 372 40.88 -14.70 25.56
N ASP A 373 41.58 -14.04 26.47
CA ASP A 373 41.08 -13.85 27.83
C ASP A 373 39.80 -12.98 27.83
N PRO A 374 38.88 -13.20 28.79
CA PRO A 374 37.69 -12.37 28.93
C PRO A 374 38.07 -10.93 29.35
N ALA A 375 37.12 -10.01 29.21
CA ALA A 375 37.25 -8.71 29.85
C ALA A 375 37.23 -8.89 31.38
N ILE A 376 38.30 -8.46 32.05
CA ILE A 376 38.45 -8.54 33.51
C ILE A 376 38.20 -7.14 34.07
N SER A 377 37.38 -7.04 35.11
CA SER A 377 37.12 -5.74 35.74
C SER A 377 38.36 -5.21 36.48
N ALA A 378 38.35 -3.92 36.83
CA ALA A 378 39.53 -3.25 37.40
C ALA A 378 39.98 -3.84 38.75
N ASP A 379 39.09 -4.51 39.48
CA ASP A 379 39.41 -5.19 40.75
C ASP A 379 39.96 -6.61 40.54
N GLY A 380 40.09 -7.06 39.29
CA GLY A 380 40.60 -8.37 38.91
C GLY A 380 39.58 -9.50 38.95
N ARG A 381 38.27 -9.19 39.10
CA ARG A 381 37.18 -10.17 39.23
C ARG A 381 36.18 -10.13 38.07
#